data_AF-A0A2E5PQ88-F1
#
_entry.id   AF-A0A2E5PQ88-F1
#
_cell.length_a   1.000
_cell.length_b   1.000
_cell.length_c   1.000
_cell.angle_alpha   90.00
_cell.angle_beta   90.00
_cell.angle_gamma   90.00
#
_symmetry.space_group_name_H-M   'P 1'
#
loop_
_entity.id
_entity.type
_entity.pdbx_description
1 polymer ?
#
loop_
_entity_poly.entity_id
_entity_poly.type
_entity_poly.pdbx_seq_one_letter_code
_entity_poly.pdbx_strand_id
1 'polypeptide(L)'
;MNETRQLAEWVSSLRLEDVPDTVREHARRFLLDNLGCQVAGATVPWSRTYYDVICKTRSGGHSTVAYYGDRMSPDDAAFLNATFNHANETDDTHLKSPTHPGQIAVPTALAMAEYAKASGDRLLLAVIAAYEVQIRISWACSPHLIYRGHHPPVGVGPFGGAAASAVLLGFDLEQTINAFGIAGSHSAGLIEYTKTGGSVKRIHAGIPAQGGVRAGLFAEAGITGPPTILEGEKGFCKVFAGEFDLNRITDGLGSHYHMLDNGLKPYSCCHLIHAAFDALDVARDEREFGPEDVSAITVATNSEPILSHIG
;
A
#
# COMPACT_ATOMS: atom_id res chain seq x y z
N MET A 1 2.51 20.84 15.89
CA MET A 1 2.01 19.57 15.37
C MET A 1 0.78 19.89 14.55
N ASN A 2 0.92 19.79 13.24
CA ASN A 2 -0.08 20.05 12.21
C ASN A 2 0.21 19.17 10.98
N GLU A 3 0.81 18.00 11.20
CA GLU A 3 1.34 17.10 10.18
C GLU A 3 0.22 16.57 9.28
N THR A 4 -0.96 16.30 9.82
CA THR A 4 -2.16 15.96 9.03
C THR A 4 -2.49 17.08 8.03
N ARG A 5 -2.48 18.34 8.48
CA ARG A 5 -2.78 19.51 7.62
C ARG A 5 -1.69 19.73 6.57
N GLN A 6 -0.41 19.66 6.93
CA GLN A 6 0.69 19.82 5.98
C GLN A 6 0.66 18.76 4.87
N LEU A 7 0.40 17.50 5.25
CA LEU A 7 0.29 16.41 4.28
C LEU A 7 -0.94 16.59 3.37
N ALA A 8 -2.07 17.01 3.93
CA ALA A 8 -3.29 17.28 3.16
C ALA A 8 -3.12 18.49 2.22
N GLU A 9 -2.39 19.52 2.63
CA GLU A 9 -2.06 20.69 1.82
C GLU A 9 -1.18 20.31 0.64
N TRP A 10 -0.16 19.47 0.88
CA TRP A 10 0.66 18.93 -0.21
C TRP A 10 -0.19 18.12 -1.20
N VAL A 11 -1.05 17.20 -0.74
CA VAL A 11 -1.89 16.39 -1.63
C VAL A 11 -2.87 17.25 -2.46
N SER A 12 -3.55 18.21 -1.83
CA SER A 12 -4.57 19.04 -2.50
C SER A 12 -3.98 20.09 -3.44
N SER A 13 -2.71 20.48 -3.24
CA SER A 13 -2.01 21.44 -4.10
C SER A 13 -1.07 20.81 -5.12
N LEU A 14 -0.87 19.48 -5.08
CA LEU A 14 0.07 18.78 -5.96
C LEU A 14 -0.34 18.91 -7.43
N ARG A 15 0.61 19.27 -8.29
CA ARG A 15 0.44 19.34 -9.74
C ARG A 15 1.45 18.44 -10.42
N LEU A 16 1.06 17.79 -11.51
CA LEU A 16 1.92 16.79 -12.17
C LEU A 16 3.17 17.43 -12.79
N GLU A 17 3.07 18.67 -13.26
CA GLU A 17 4.17 19.47 -13.80
C GLU A 17 5.23 19.84 -12.77
N ASP A 18 4.88 19.87 -11.48
CA ASP A 18 5.81 20.14 -10.38
C ASP A 18 6.54 18.86 -9.94
N VAL A 19 6.10 17.69 -10.42
CA VAL A 19 6.74 16.40 -10.10
C VAL A 19 7.95 16.16 -11.02
N PRO A 20 9.14 15.88 -10.46
CA PRO A 20 10.32 15.55 -11.26
C PRO A 20 10.07 14.42 -12.26
N ASP A 21 10.68 14.51 -13.46
CA ASP A 21 10.54 13.47 -14.50
C ASP A 21 10.91 12.08 -14.00
N THR A 22 11.96 11.98 -13.18
CA THR A 22 12.42 10.72 -12.58
C THR A 22 11.34 10.06 -11.71
N VAL A 23 10.61 10.85 -10.93
CA VAL A 23 9.49 10.36 -10.10
C VAL A 23 8.34 9.92 -10.98
N ARG A 24 8.00 10.69 -12.03
CA ARG A 24 6.93 10.32 -12.98
C ARG A 24 7.25 9.02 -13.73
N GLU A 25 8.49 8.85 -14.19
CA GLU A 25 8.94 7.62 -14.84
C GLU A 25 8.87 6.43 -13.88
N HIS A 26 9.37 6.60 -12.66
CA HIS A 26 9.32 5.57 -11.64
C HIS A 26 7.88 5.16 -11.31
N ALA A 27 6.99 6.14 -11.10
CA ALA A 27 5.57 5.90 -10.86
C ALA A 27 4.89 5.13 -12.01
N ARG A 28 5.25 5.40 -13.28
CA ARG A 28 4.72 4.62 -14.43
C ARG A 28 5.19 3.17 -14.40
N ARG A 29 6.44 2.91 -14.05
CA ARG A 29 6.99 1.55 -13.93
C ARG A 29 6.29 0.77 -12.81
N PHE A 30 6.08 1.41 -11.67
CA PHE A 30 5.41 0.81 -10.53
C PHE A 30 3.91 0.59 -10.77
N LEU A 31 3.24 1.50 -11.49
CA LEU A 31 1.88 1.29 -11.96
C LEU A 31 1.78 0.05 -12.85
N LEU A 32 2.70 -0.11 -13.80
CA LEU A 32 2.74 -1.25 -14.70
C LEU A 32 3.00 -2.56 -13.95
N ASP A 33 4.00 -2.58 -13.08
CA ASP A 33 4.35 -3.75 -12.26
C ASP A 33 3.16 -4.21 -11.41
N ASN A 34 2.52 -3.28 -10.71
CA ASN A 34 1.38 -3.57 -9.86
C ASN A 34 0.14 -4.01 -10.65
N LEU A 35 -0.08 -3.48 -11.84
CA LEU A 35 -1.13 -4.00 -12.72
C LEU A 35 -0.80 -5.43 -13.18
N GLY A 36 0.46 -5.73 -13.45
CA GLY A 36 0.93 -7.09 -13.73
C GLY A 36 0.66 -8.04 -12.57
N CYS A 37 1.01 -7.64 -11.34
CA CYS A 37 0.72 -8.39 -10.11
C CYS A 37 -0.78 -8.64 -9.94
N GLN A 38 -1.63 -7.63 -10.19
CA GLN A 38 -3.09 -7.76 -10.15
C GLN A 38 -3.60 -8.82 -11.14
N VAL A 39 -3.21 -8.72 -12.41
CA VAL A 39 -3.71 -9.61 -13.45
C VAL A 39 -3.21 -11.03 -13.22
N ALA A 40 -1.93 -11.21 -12.91
CA ALA A 40 -1.35 -12.52 -12.61
C ALA A 40 -1.99 -13.13 -11.34
N GLY A 41 -2.09 -12.34 -10.27
CA GLY A 41 -2.67 -12.74 -9.01
C GLY A 41 -4.18 -12.98 -9.06
N ALA A 42 -4.90 -12.47 -10.06
CA ALA A 42 -6.31 -12.81 -10.27
C ALA A 42 -6.52 -14.26 -10.78
N THR A 43 -5.48 -14.87 -11.37
CA THR A 43 -5.58 -16.22 -11.97
C THR A 43 -5.48 -17.37 -10.99
N VAL A 44 -5.01 -17.11 -9.76
CA VAL A 44 -4.72 -18.15 -8.77
C VAL A 44 -5.99 -18.61 -8.03
N PRO A 45 -6.04 -19.87 -7.54
CA PRO A 45 -7.27 -20.44 -6.96
C PRO A 45 -7.82 -19.68 -5.75
N TRP A 46 -6.96 -19.14 -4.88
CA TRP A 46 -7.40 -18.42 -3.69
C TRP A 46 -8.00 -17.04 -4.00
N SER A 47 -7.54 -16.37 -5.06
CA SER A 47 -8.12 -15.09 -5.52
C SER A 47 -9.55 -15.28 -6.02
N ARG A 48 -9.82 -16.40 -6.70
CA ARG A 48 -11.19 -16.79 -7.10
C ARG A 48 -12.14 -16.88 -5.90
N THR A 49 -11.68 -17.39 -4.75
CA THR A 49 -12.53 -17.46 -3.55
C THR A 49 -12.99 -16.08 -3.09
N TYR A 50 -12.09 -15.08 -3.08
CA TYR A 50 -12.46 -13.71 -2.73
C TYR A 50 -13.40 -13.09 -3.77
N TYR A 51 -13.11 -13.30 -5.06
CA TYR A 51 -13.98 -12.88 -6.16
C TYR A 51 -15.41 -13.42 -6.02
N ASP A 52 -15.56 -14.73 -5.82
CA ASP A 52 -16.87 -15.38 -5.72
C ASP A 52 -17.65 -14.90 -4.48
N VAL A 53 -16.97 -14.54 -3.39
CA VAL A 53 -17.61 -13.97 -2.20
C VAL A 53 -18.10 -12.55 -2.48
N ILE A 54 -17.26 -11.67 -3.02
CA ILE A 54 -17.64 -10.29 -3.34
C ILE A 54 -18.75 -10.26 -4.39
N CYS A 55 -18.74 -11.15 -5.40
CA CYS A 55 -19.80 -11.23 -6.40
C CYS A 55 -21.20 -11.53 -5.84
N LYS A 56 -21.31 -12.14 -4.65
CA LYS A 56 -22.60 -12.39 -4.00
C LYS A 56 -23.21 -11.13 -3.37
N THR A 57 -22.39 -10.13 -3.06
CA THR A 57 -22.80 -8.90 -2.36
C THR A 57 -22.47 -7.62 -3.12
N ARG A 58 -21.87 -7.74 -4.31
CA ARG A 58 -21.43 -6.61 -5.12
C ARG A 58 -22.57 -5.64 -5.41
N SER A 59 -22.20 -4.37 -5.52
CA SER A 59 -23.11 -3.31 -5.94
C SER A 59 -22.44 -2.41 -6.99
N GLY A 60 -23.16 -1.41 -7.51
CA GLY A 60 -22.60 -0.43 -8.44
C GLY A 60 -22.24 -0.99 -9.82
N GLY A 61 -21.34 -0.29 -10.52
CA GLY A 61 -20.92 -0.62 -11.89
C GLY A 61 -19.96 0.40 -12.50
N HIS A 62 -19.19 1.09 -11.66
CA HIS A 62 -18.33 2.21 -12.07
C HIS A 62 -16.90 1.76 -12.37
N SER A 63 -16.41 0.76 -11.65
CA SER A 63 -14.99 0.40 -11.66
C SER A 63 -14.78 -1.08 -11.97
N THR A 64 -13.73 -1.37 -12.73
CA THR A 64 -13.44 -2.69 -13.29
C THR A 64 -12.66 -3.56 -12.31
N VAL A 65 -13.08 -4.81 -12.18
CA VAL A 65 -12.29 -5.87 -11.55
C VAL A 65 -11.31 -6.40 -12.61
N ALA A 66 -10.02 -6.17 -12.38
CA ALA A 66 -8.95 -6.59 -13.28
C ALA A 66 -9.04 -8.09 -13.56
N TYR A 67 -8.63 -8.50 -14.77
CA TYR A 67 -8.75 -9.86 -15.32
C TYR A 67 -10.19 -10.36 -15.59
N TYR A 68 -11.13 -10.14 -14.67
CA TYR A 68 -12.51 -10.62 -14.82
C TYR A 68 -13.37 -9.73 -15.73
N GLY A 69 -13.14 -8.42 -15.73
CA GLY A 69 -13.89 -7.45 -16.55
C GLY A 69 -15.27 -7.07 -16.00
N ASP A 70 -15.74 -7.74 -14.94
CA ASP A 70 -16.91 -7.30 -14.17
C ASP A 70 -16.72 -5.87 -13.65
N ARG A 71 -17.82 -5.12 -13.61
CA ARG A 71 -17.84 -3.76 -13.05
C ARG A 71 -18.62 -3.75 -11.75
N MET A 72 -18.08 -3.07 -10.74
CA MET A 72 -18.63 -2.98 -9.39
C MET A 72 -18.54 -1.54 -8.87
N SER A 73 -18.92 -1.31 -7.61
CA SER A 73 -18.60 -0.08 -6.90
C SER A 73 -17.07 0.07 -6.80
N PRO A 74 -16.55 1.30 -6.75
CA PRO A 74 -15.11 1.54 -6.72
C PRO A 74 -14.43 0.89 -5.51
N ASP A 75 -15.12 0.76 -4.38
CA ASP A 75 -14.57 0.16 -3.16
C ASP A 75 -14.47 -1.37 -3.26
N ASP A 76 -15.46 -2.05 -3.87
CA ASP A 76 -15.40 -3.49 -4.14
C ASP A 76 -14.36 -3.82 -5.22
N ALA A 77 -14.27 -3.01 -6.28
CA ALA A 77 -13.26 -3.17 -7.31
C ALA A 77 -11.84 -2.97 -6.77
N ALA A 78 -11.62 -1.92 -5.97
CA ALA A 78 -10.34 -1.67 -5.30
C ALA A 78 -9.98 -2.82 -4.34
N PHE A 79 -10.95 -3.32 -3.56
CA PHE A 79 -10.75 -4.44 -2.65
C PHE A 79 -10.23 -5.68 -3.40
N LEU A 80 -10.92 -6.09 -4.46
CA LEU A 80 -10.56 -7.28 -5.24
C LEU A 80 -9.21 -7.10 -5.94
N ASN A 81 -9.02 -5.97 -6.63
CA ASN A 81 -7.79 -5.72 -7.37
C ASN A 81 -6.58 -5.65 -6.41
N ALA A 82 -6.70 -5.02 -5.25
CA ALA A 82 -5.64 -5.01 -4.24
C ALA A 82 -5.37 -6.42 -3.67
N THR A 83 -6.41 -7.21 -3.42
CA THR A 83 -6.27 -8.60 -2.99
C THR A 83 -5.56 -9.46 -4.04
N PHE A 84 -5.86 -9.24 -5.32
CA PHE A 84 -5.18 -9.92 -6.43
C PHE A 84 -3.72 -9.50 -6.52
N ASN A 85 -3.43 -8.21 -6.36
CA ASN A 85 -2.06 -7.70 -6.39
C ASN A 85 -1.18 -8.42 -5.35
N HIS A 86 -1.66 -8.58 -4.12
CA HIS A 86 -0.92 -9.26 -3.06
C HIS A 86 -0.95 -10.79 -3.10
N ALA A 87 -1.63 -11.39 -4.08
CA ALA A 87 -1.97 -12.81 -4.04
C ALA A 87 -0.74 -13.74 -3.96
N ASN A 88 0.39 -13.30 -4.54
CA ASN A 88 1.62 -14.07 -4.72
C ASN A 88 2.85 -13.46 -4.00
N GLU A 89 2.68 -12.41 -3.20
CA GLU A 89 3.77 -11.70 -2.50
C GLU A 89 4.85 -11.09 -3.41
N THR A 90 4.57 -10.92 -4.71
CA THR A 90 5.46 -10.31 -5.72
C THR A 90 5.35 -8.78 -5.77
N ASP A 91 4.36 -8.22 -5.09
CA ASP A 91 4.13 -6.78 -5.00
C ASP A 91 5.34 -6.03 -4.43
N ASP A 92 5.45 -4.75 -4.80
CA ASP A 92 6.51 -3.86 -4.39
C ASP A 92 6.65 -3.69 -2.86
N THR A 93 7.75 -3.10 -2.42
CA THR A 93 8.01 -2.97 -0.99
C THR A 93 9.03 -1.87 -0.68
N HIS A 94 8.73 -1.12 0.38
CA HIS A 94 9.60 -0.06 0.87
C HIS A 94 10.29 -0.55 2.15
N LEU A 95 11.59 -0.87 2.07
CA LEU A 95 12.32 -1.50 3.18
C LEU A 95 12.49 -0.57 4.40
N LYS A 96 12.73 0.72 4.18
CA LYS A 96 12.94 1.69 5.29
C LYS A 96 11.68 1.89 6.14
N SER A 97 10.51 1.74 5.54
CA SER A 97 9.21 1.79 6.22
C SER A 97 8.39 0.57 5.79
N PRO A 98 8.48 -0.57 6.50
CA PRO A 98 8.01 -1.89 6.06
C PRO A 98 6.55 -1.92 5.58
N THR A 99 6.34 -1.46 4.35
CA THR A 99 5.04 -1.24 3.73
C THR A 99 5.13 -1.65 2.27
N HIS A 100 3.96 -1.82 1.68
CA HIS A 100 3.74 -2.31 0.34
C HIS A 100 2.75 -1.34 -0.32
N PRO A 101 3.26 -0.21 -0.84
CA PRO A 101 2.40 0.89 -1.27
C PRO A 101 1.67 0.58 -2.58
N GLY A 102 2.30 -0.11 -3.51
CA GLY A 102 1.74 -0.34 -4.84
C GLY A 102 0.48 -1.18 -4.85
N GLN A 103 0.44 -2.23 -4.03
CA GLN A 103 -0.72 -3.11 -3.91
C GLN A 103 -1.98 -2.45 -3.38
N ILE A 104 -1.90 -1.22 -2.86
CA ILE A 104 -3.03 -0.44 -2.35
C ILE A 104 -3.23 0.79 -3.24
N ALA A 105 -2.17 1.58 -3.44
CA ALA A 105 -2.22 2.82 -4.20
C ALA A 105 -2.70 2.62 -5.64
N VAL A 106 -2.15 1.64 -6.37
CA VAL A 106 -2.49 1.41 -7.78
C VAL A 106 -3.93 0.92 -7.95
N PRO A 107 -4.41 -0.14 -7.26
CA PRO A 107 -5.79 -0.59 -7.40
C PRO A 107 -6.82 0.46 -6.94
N THR A 108 -6.56 1.19 -5.84
CA THR A 108 -7.45 2.29 -5.42
C THR A 108 -7.48 3.40 -6.46
N ALA A 109 -6.33 3.85 -6.97
CA ALA A 109 -6.27 4.92 -7.96
C ALA A 109 -6.93 4.52 -9.28
N LEU A 110 -6.75 3.28 -9.77
CA LEU A 110 -7.44 2.79 -10.97
C LEU A 110 -8.96 2.77 -10.79
N ALA A 111 -9.45 2.22 -9.67
CA ALA A 111 -10.88 2.15 -9.41
C ALA A 111 -11.51 3.55 -9.31
N MET A 112 -10.85 4.47 -8.61
CA MET A 112 -11.32 5.85 -8.46
C MET A 112 -11.15 6.68 -9.74
N ALA A 113 -10.15 6.38 -10.59
CA ALA A 113 -9.99 7.05 -11.87
C ALA A 113 -11.13 6.69 -12.83
N GLU A 114 -11.57 5.43 -12.86
CA GLU A 114 -12.76 5.04 -13.62
C GLU A 114 -14.03 5.70 -13.07
N TYR A 115 -14.19 5.72 -11.74
CA TYR A 115 -15.32 6.37 -11.07
C TYR A 115 -15.41 7.87 -11.40
N ALA A 116 -14.29 8.59 -11.27
CA ALA A 116 -14.19 10.02 -11.53
C ALA A 116 -14.03 10.38 -13.01
N LYS A 117 -13.95 9.38 -13.91
CA LYS A 117 -13.65 9.53 -15.35
C LYS A 117 -12.37 10.37 -15.58
N ALA A 118 -11.32 10.10 -14.80
CA ALA A 118 -10.09 10.85 -14.79
C ALA A 118 -9.17 10.51 -15.98
N SER A 119 -8.27 11.45 -16.32
CA SER A 119 -7.22 11.23 -17.31
C SER A 119 -6.07 10.38 -16.74
N GLY A 120 -5.23 9.83 -17.63
CA GLY A 120 -4.02 9.11 -17.23
C GLY A 120 -3.04 9.96 -16.42
N ASP A 121 -2.98 11.27 -16.66
CA ASP A 121 -2.14 12.20 -15.90
C ASP A 121 -2.65 12.38 -14.46
N ARG A 122 -3.97 12.50 -14.28
CA ARG A 122 -4.57 12.53 -12.92
C ARG A 122 -4.41 11.19 -12.21
N LEU A 123 -4.51 10.07 -12.92
CA LEU A 123 -4.21 8.74 -12.37
C LEU A 123 -2.76 8.66 -11.88
N LEU A 124 -1.79 9.09 -12.70
CA LEU A 124 -0.38 9.06 -12.32
C LEU A 124 -0.10 9.93 -11.09
N LEU A 125 -0.68 11.13 -11.06
CA LEU A 125 -0.58 12.04 -9.92
C LEU A 125 -1.16 11.43 -8.63
N ALA A 126 -2.31 10.76 -8.73
CA ALA A 126 -2.95 10.08 -7.61
C ALA A 126 -2.10 8.92 -7.07
N VAL A 127 -1.45 8.15 -7.95
CA VAL A 127 -0.51 7.09 -7.55
C VAL A 127 0.68 7.68 -6.80
N ILE A 128 1.27 8.78 -7.29
CA ILE A 128 2.39 9.45 -6.61
C ILE A 128 1.97 9.92 -5.21
N ALA A 129 0.83 10.61 -5.10
CA ALA A 129 0.32 11.08 -3.82
C ALA A 129 0.07 9.94 -2.83
N ALA A 130 -0.55 8.84 -3.29
CA ALA A 130 -0.86 7.69 -2.46
C ALA A 130 0.38 6.98 -1.91
N TYR A 131 1.42 6.80 -2.74
CA TYR A 131 2.68 6.22 -2.29
C TYR A 131 3.36 7.08 -1.24
N GLU A 132 3.53 8.38 -1.51
CA GLU A 132 4.21 9.28 -0.59
C GLU A 132 3.50 9.32 0.77
N VAL A 133 2.16 9.49 0.77
CA VAL A 133 1.36 9.51 2.00
C VAL A 133 1.52 8.20 2.79
N GLN A 134 1.37 7.05 2.12
CA GLN A 134 1.48 5.75 2.79
C GLN A 134 2.89 5.51 3.35
N ILE A 135 3.93 5.79 2.57
CA ILE A 135 5.32 5.60 2.96
C ILE A 135 5.68 6.50 4.15
N ARG A 136 5.35 7.80 4.07
CA ARG A 136 5.69 8.79 5.10
C ARG A 136 5.03 8.47 6.45
N ILE A 137 3.74 8.10 6.44
CA ILE A 137 3.03 7.70 7.66
C ILE A 137 3.61 6.38 8.21
N SER A 138 3.90 5.41 7.33
CA SER A 138 4.56 4.17 7.75
C SER A 138 5.92 4.43 8.37
N TRP A 139 6.71 5.33 7.80
CA TRP A 139 8.06 5.63 8.27
C TRP A 139 8.06 6.34 9.63
N ALA A 140 7.12 7.26 9.83
CA ALA A 140 6.88 7.91 11.11
C ALA A 140 6.60 6.90 12.23
N CYS A 141 5.97 5.78 11.91
CA CYS A 141 5.61 4.75 12.88
C CYS A 141 6.53 3.53 12.88
N SER A 142 7.56 3.51 12.02
CA SER A 142 8.47 2.37 11.86
C SER A 142 9.59 2.41 12.90
N PRO A 143 9.95 1.27 13.54
CA PRO A 143 9.41 -0.09 13.33
C PRO A 143 8.20 -0.46 14.22
N HIS A 144 7.73 0.46 15.07
CA HIS A 144 6.85 0.16 16.19
C HIS A 144 5.44 -0.32 15.84
N LEU A 145 4.91 -0.04 14.64
CA LEU A 145 3.68 -0.67 14.16
C LEU A 145 3.76 -2.20 14.22
N ILE A 146 4.86 -2.76 13.71
CA ILE A 146 5.09 -4.21 13.69
C ILE A 146 5.25 -4.72 15.11
N TYR A 147 6.02 -4.03 15.94
CA TYR A 147 6.28 -4.45 17.33
C TYR A 147 5.01 -4.49 18.18
N ARG A 148 4.00 -3.69 17.85
CA ARG A 148 2.69 -3.71 18.48
C ARG A 148 1.70 -4.69 17.86
N GLY A 149 2.12 -5.43 16.83
CA GLY A 149 1.32 -6.47 16.20
C GLY A 149 0.47 -6.01 15.02
N HIS A 150 0.67 -4.79 14.51
CA HIS A 150 -0.05 -4.29 13.34
C HIS A 150 0.66 -4.65 12.03
N HIS A 151 -0.11 -5.00 11.01
CA HIS A 151 0.43 -5.15 9.66
C HIS A 151 0.50 -3.77 9.00
N PRO A 152 1.69 -3.17 8.79
CA PRO A 152 1.77 -1.76 8.44
C PRO A 152 0.98 -1.36 7.18
N PRO A 153 0.97 -2.13 6.06
CA PRO A 153 0.14 -1.80 4.91
C PRO A 153 -1.35 -1.65 5.23
N VAL A 154 -1.90 -2.44 6.16
CA VAL A 154 -3.32 -2.34 6.56
C VAL A 154 -3.56 -1.13 7.46
N GLY A 155 -2.60 -0.83 8.32
CA GLY A 155 -2.67 0.33 9.21
C GLY A 155 -2.57 1.65 8.44
N VAL A 156 -1.61 1.78 7.53
CA VAL A 156 -1.32 3.05 6.84
C VAL A 156 -1.93 3.17 5.46
N GLY A 157 -2.29 2.05 4.83
CA GLY A 157 -2.86 2.02 3.49
C GLY A 157 -4.16 2.80 3.28
N PRO A 158 -5.09 2.91 4.25
CA PRO A 158 -6.29 3.72 4.07
C PRO A 158 -5.95 5.19 3.77
N PHE A 159 -4.87 5.72 4.35
CA PHE A 159 -4.42 7.10 4.10
C PHE A 159 -3.88 7.28 2.68
N GLY A 160 -3.11 6.30 2.18
CA GLY A 160 -2.65 6.29 0.79
C GLY A 160 -3.84 6.23 -0.19
N GLY A 161 -4.80 5.35 0.06
CA GLY A 161 -6.02 5.27 -0.75
C GLY A 161 -6.88 6.54 -0.67
N ALA A 162 -6.97 7.19 0.49
CA ALA A 162 -7.66 8.47 0.65
C ALA A 162 -6.94 9.60 -0.11
N ALA A 163 -5.61 9.60 -0.16
CA ALA A 163 -4.84 10.56 -0.97
C ALA A 163 -5.11 10.38 -2.46
N ALA A 164 -5.14 9.13 -2.97
CA ALA A 164 -5.56 8.86 -4.34
C ALA A 164 -6.97 9.37 -4.63
N SER A 165 -7.93 9.08 -3.74
CA SER A 165 -9.31 9.57 -3.86
C SER A 165 -9.38 11.10 -3.88
N ALA A 166 -8.64 11.78 -3.01
CA ALA A 166 -8.61 13.24 -2.94
C ALA A 166 -8.10 13.87 -4.25
N VAL A 167 -7.00 13.35 -4.81
CA VAL A 167 -6.47 13.82 -6.11
C VAL A 167 -7.47 13.58 -7.26
N LEU A 168 -8.12 12.42 -7.28
CA LEU A 168 -9.03 12.03 -8.37
C LEU A 168 -10.39 12.75 -8.31
N LEU A 169 -10.88 13.04 -7.11
CA LEU A 169 -12.12 13.80 -6.90
C LEU A 169 -11.87 15.32 -6.90
N GLY A 170 -10.61 15.77 -6.82
CA GLY A 170 -10.26 17.19 -6.89
C GLY A 170 -10.57 17.94 -5.60
N PHE A 171 -10.28 17.32 -4.46
CA PHE A 171 -10.53 17.89 -3.14
C PHE A 171 -9.65 19.10 -2.83
N ASP A 172 -10.24 20.05 -2.11
CA ASP A 172 -9.49 21.10 -1.43
C ASP A 172 -8.81 20.59 -0.14
N LEU A 173 -8.14 21.49 0.56
CA LEU A 173 -7.45 21.20 1.82
C LEU A 173 -8.39 20.61 2.88
N GLU A 174 -9.56 21.21 3.09
CA GLU A 174 -10.46 20.79 4.17
C GLU A 174 -11.11 19.43 3.86
N GLN A 175 -11.49 19.19 2.60
CA GLN A 175 -11.96 17.87 2.17
C GLN A 175 -10.86 16.80 2.29
N THR A 176 -9.61 17.14 1.98
CA THR A 176 -8.47 16.20 2.11
C THR A 176 -8.18 15.88 3.57
N ILE A 177 -8.24 16.87 4.47
CA ILE A 177 -8.13 16.64 5.92
C ILE A 177 -9.23 15.71 6.42
N ASN A 178 -10.48 15.94 5.99
CA ASN A 178 -11.60 15.07 6.35
C ASN A 178 -11.41 13.64 5.84
N ALA A 179 -10.96 13.48 4.58
CA ALA A 179 -10.65 12.18 4.00
C ALA A 179 -9.58 11.43 4.81
N PHE A 180 -8.51 12.10 5.25
CA PHE A 180 -7.51 11.50 6.14
C PHE A 180 -8.08 11.16 7.51
N GLY A 181 -8.89 12.03 8.10
CA GLY A 181 -9.56 11.76 9.38
C GLY A 181 -10.44 10.51 9.33
N ILE A 182 -11.18 10.32 8.23
CA ILE A 182 -12.01 9.13 8.00
C ILE A 182 -11.14 7.90 7.72
N ALA A 183 -10.06 8.04 6.95
CA ALA A 183 -9.12 6.96 6.65
C ALA A 183 -8.52 6.34 7.91
N GLY A 184 -8.23 7.16 8.94
CA GLY A 184 -7.78 6.66 10.24
C GLY A 184 -8.76 5.69 10.90
N SER A 185 -10.07 5.83 10.66
CA SER A 185 -11.10 4.90 11.16
C SER A 185 -11.17 3.58 10.37
N HIS A 186 -10.53 3.50 9.20
CA HIS A 186 -10.38 2.28 8.41
C HIS A 186 -9.05 1.54 8.67
N SER A 187 -8.20 2.07 9.54
CA SER A 187 -6.91 1.46 9.89
C SER A 187 -7.11 0.18 10.72
N ALA A 188 -6.50 -0.93 10.29
CA ALA A 188 -6.71 -2.25 10.91
C ALA A 188 -5.48 -3.17 10.71
N GLY A 189 -5.70 -4.49 10.82
CA GLY A 189 -4.76 -5.53 10.40
C GLY A 189 -3.79 -5.97 11.49
N LEU A 190 -3.85 -7.26 11.83
CA LEU A 190 -2.97 -7.89 12.81
C LEU A 190 -2.00 -8.84 12.11
N ILE A 191 -0.76 -8.91 12.58
CA ILE A 191 0.27 -9.81 12.04
C ILE A 191 0.25 -11.21 12.66
N GLU A 192 -0.82 -11.59 13.37
CA GLU A 192 -0.92 -12.91 14.03
C GLU A 192 -0.78 -14.09 13.05
N TYR A 193 -1.08 -13.87 11.76
CA TYR A 193 -0.82 -14.85 10.70
C TYR A 193 0.66 -15.25 10.58
N THR A 194 1.59 -14.43 11.10
CA THR A 194 3.02 -14.78 11.17
C THR A 194 3.31 -15.84 12.24
N LYS A 195 2.42 -16.01 13.22
CA LYS A 195 2.57 -16.92 14.36
C LYS A 195 1.74 -18.19 14.26
N THR A 196 0.66 -18.19 13.49
CA THR A 196 -0.22 -19.36 13.33
C THR A 196 -0.55 -19.69 11.87
N GLY A 197 -0.12 -18.88 10.91
CA GLY A 197 -0.41 -19.05 9.50
C GLY A 197 -1.78 -18.49 9.10
N GLY A 198 -2.32 -19.03 8.00
CA GLY A 198 -3.60 -18.61 7.43
C GLY A 198 -3.46 -17.78 6.16
N SER A 199 -4.51 -17.79 5.33
CA SER A 199 -4.51 -17.11 4.02
C SER A 199 -4.82 -15.61 4.10
N VAL A 200 -5.14 -15.10 5.30
CA VAL A 200 -5.67 -13.75 5.53
C VAL A 200 -4.74 -12.62 5.09
N LYS A 201 -3.42 -12.84 5.10
CA LYS A 201 -2.44 -11.83 4.63
C LYS A 201 -2.82 -11.29 3.25
N ARG A 202 -3.34 -12.11 2.35
CA ARG A 202 -3.70 -11.71 0.97
C ARG A 202 -4.77 -10.61 0.92
N ILE A 203 -5.75 -10.62 1.82
CA ILE A 203 -6.76 -9.55 1.90
C ILE A 203 -6.28 -8.30 2.63
N HIS A 204 -5.08 -8.32 3.21
CA HIS A 204 -4.52 -7.17 3.90
C HIS A 204 -4.19 -6.01 2.95
N ALA A 205 -4.16 -6.24 1.64
CA ALA A 205 -4.16 -5.16 0.64
C ALA A 205 -5.58 -4.68 0.32
N GLY A 206 -6.55 -5.59 0.24
CA GLY A 206 -7.96 -5.29 -0.05
C GLY A 206 -8.62 -4.39 0.99
N ILE A 207 -8.48 -4.71 2.27
CA ILE A 207 -9.10 -3.97 3.39
C ILE A 207 -8.76 -2.47 3.35
N PRO A 208 -7.48 -2.06 3.31
CA PRO A 208 -7.13 -0.64 3.29
C PRO A 208 -7.45 0.04 1.95
N ALA A 209 -7.37 -0.68 0.82
CA ALA A 209 -7.75 -0.14 -0.48
C ALA A 209 -9.25 0.23 -0.52
N GLN A 210 -10.11 -0.65 0.00
CA GLN A 210 -11.54 -0.38 0.19
C GLN A 210 -11.76 0.80 1.14
N GLY A 211 -11.04 0.82 2.26
CA GLY A 211 -11.11 1.89 3.26
C GLY A 211 -10.75 3.27 2.71
N GLY A 212 -9.71 3.36 1.88
CA GLY A 212 -9.29 4.61 1.24
C GLY A 212 -10.27 5.14 0.19
N VAL A 213 -10.91 4.24 -0.57
CA VAL A 213 -12.02 4.61 -1.47
C VAL A 213 -13.19 5.17 -0.66
N ARG A 214 -13.63 4.45 0.38
CA ARG A 214 -14.74 4.87 1.23
C ARG A 214 -14.46 6.19 1.93
N ALA A 215 -13.24 6.38 2.44
CA ALA A 215 -12.82 7.63 3.06
C ALA A 215 -12.95 8.82 2.10
N GLY A 216 -12.55 8.64 0.83
CA GLY A 216 -12.76 9.62 -0.22
C GLY A 216 -14.24 9.92 -0.46
N LEU A 217 -15.05 8.91 -0.74
CA LEU A 217 -16.49 9.07 -1.03
C LEU A 217 -17.27 9.67 0.15
N PHE A 218 -16.91 9.33 1.38
CA PHE A 218 -17.52 9.91 2.58
C PHE A 218 -17.16 11.38 2.74
N ALA A 219 -15.90 11.76 2.50
CA ALA A 219 -15.50 13.16 2.51
C ALA A 219 -16.16 13.96 1.38
N GLU A 220 -16.33 13.38 0.18
CA GLU A 220 -17.09 13.99 -0.93
C GLU A 220 -18.53 14.30 -0.51
N ALA A 221 -19.15 13.39 0.23
CA ALA A 221 -20.50 13.55 0.76
C ALA A 221 -20.61 14.52 1.96
N GLY A 222 -19.50 15.12 2.41
CA GLY A 222 -19.46 16.09 3.50
C GLY A 222 -19.33 15.48 4.90
N ILE A 223 -19.00 14.19 5.02
CA ILE A 223 -18.64 13.59 6.31
C ILE A 223 -17.29 14.15 6.74
N THR A 224 -17.18 14.53 8.00
CA THR A 224 -15.97 15.13 8.57
C THR A 224 -15.17 14.14 9.41
N GLY A 225 -13.86 14.37 9.49
CA GLY A 225 -12.92 13.58 10.28
C GLY A 225 -12.08 14.48 11.21
N PRO A 226 -11.41 13.91 12.22
CA PRO A 226 -10.57 14.69 13.12
C PRO A 226 -9.35 15.28 12.36
N PRO A 227 -9.09 16.59 12.45
CA PRO A 227 -8.05 17.26 11.66
C PRO A 227 -6.61 16.98 12.14
N THR A 228 -6.48 16.26 13.25
CA THR A 228 -5.21 15.85 13.86
C THR A 228 -5.11 14.33 13.94
N ILE A 229 -5.64 13.61 12.94
CA ILE A 229 -5.75 12.15 12.99
C ILE A 229 -4.39 11.46 13.10
N LEU A 230 -3.30 12.05 12.61
CA LEU A 230 -1.97 11.46 12.68
C LEU A 230 -1.27 11.78 14.02
N GLU A 231 -1.29 13.05 14.43
CA GLU A 231 -0.49 13.62 15.52
C GLU A 231 -1.23 13.76 16.86
N GLY A 232 -2.56 13.65 16.85
CA GLY A 232 -3.40 13.98 18.00
C GLY A 232 -3.20 13.06 19.21
N GLU A 233 -3.75 13.45 20.35
CA GLU A 233 -3.64 12.68 21.60
C GLU A 233 -4.19 11.25 21.49
N LYS A 234 -5.19 11.06 20.62
CA LYS A 234 -5.80 9.78 20.24
C LYS A 234 -5.58 9.48 18.75
N GLY A 235 -4.54 10.07 18.16
CA GLY A 235 -4.18 9.93 16.76
C GLY A 235 -3.55 8.57 16.46
N PHE A 236 -3.51 8.24 15.17
CA PHE A 236 -3.00 6.99 14.63
C PHE A 236 -1.60 6.65 15.14
N CYS A 237 -0.63 7.57 15.03
CA CYS A 237 0.75 7.28 15.39
C CYS A 237 0.87 6.87 16.86
N LYS A 238 0.17 7.58 17.75
CA LYS A 238 0.19 7.29 19.18
C LYS A 238 -0.55 6.00 19.53
N VAL A 239 -1.72 5.75 18.94
CA VAL A 239 -2.56 4.60 19.29
C VAL A 239 -2.00 3.29 18.70
N PHE A 240 -1.60 3.31 17.43
CA PHE A 240 -1.16 2.12 16.71
C PHE A 240 0.33 1.84 16.88
N ALA A 241 1.18 2.87 16.91
CA ALA A 241 2.64 2.68 17.00
C ALA A 241 3.18 2.86 18.42
N GLY A 242 2.54 3.68 19.27
CA GLY A 242 3.02 3.98 20.62
C GLY A 242 4.24 4.91 20.60
N GLU A 243 5.31 4.48 19.95
CA GLU A 243 6.51 5.27 19.65
C GLU A 243 6.53 5.63 18.16
N PHE A 244 6.83 6.90 17.88
CA PHE A 244 6.74 7.47 16.54
C PHE A 244 7.58 8.75 16.42
N ASP A 245 7.92 9.11 15.18
CA ASP A 245 8.60 10.36 14.82
C ASP A 245 7.79 11.09 13.76
N LEU A 246 7.03 12.10 14.19
CA LEU A 246 6.14 12.88 13.32
C LEU A 246 6.91 13.67 12.25
N ASN A 247 8.19 14.00 12.47
CA ASN A 247 8.96 14.74 11.47
C ASN A 247 9.09 13.97 10.16
N ARG A 248 9.12 12.63 10.20
CA ARG A 248 9.18 11.77 9.01
C ARG A 248 7.95 11.89 8.10
N ILE A 249 6.85 12.45 8.60
CA ILE A 249 5.66 12.71 7.78
C ILE A 249 5.95 13.85 6.80
N THR A 250 6.58 14.93 7.26
CA THR A 250 6.68 16.19 6.54
C THR A 250 8.09 16.54 6.08
N ASP A 251 9.13 15.84 6.57
CA ASP A 251 10.51 16.10 6.17
C ASP A 251 10.71 15.91 4.66
N GLY A 252 11.27 16.93 4.01
CA GLY A 252 11.45 16.98 2.56
C GLY A 252 10.16 16.82 1.73
N LEU A 253 8.97 17.07 2.29
CA LEU A 253 7.71 16.90 1.56
C LEU A 253 7.65 17.81 0.32
N GLY A 254 7.39 17.22 -0.85
CA GLY A 254 7.36 17.91 -2.14
C GLY A 254 8.73 18.12 -2.81
N SER A 255 9.84 17.93 -2.10
CA SER A 255 11.20 18.02 -2.66
C SER A 255 11.93 16.69 -2.72
N HIS A 256 11.64 15.79 -1.79
CA HIS A 256 12.14 14.43 -1.74
C HIS A 256 10.97 13.44 -1.83
N TYR A 257 11.06 12.48 -2.74
CA TYR A 257 10.03 11.49 -3.00
C TYR A 257 10.52 10.11 -2.57
N HIS A 258 9.96 9.59 -1.48
CA HIS A 258 10.32 8.28 -0.94
C HIS A 258 9.89 7.11 -1.83
N MET A 259 8.95 7.32 -2.76
CA MET A 259 8.65 6.33 -3.80
C MET A 259 9.94 5.87 -4.53
N LEU A 260 10.94 6.74 -4.71
CA LEU A 260 12.18 6.37 -5.39
C LEU A 260 13.04 5.34 -4.63
N ASP A 261 12.81 5.20 -3.33
CA ASP A 261 13.46 4.20 -2.47
C ASP A 261 12.70 2.86 -2.45
N ASN A 262 11.58 2.75 -3.17
CA ASN A 262 10.75 1.56 -3.20
C ASN A 262 11.33 0.49 -4.14
N GLY A 263 11.25 -0.78 -3.74
CA GLY A 263 11.82 -1.91 -4.46
C GLY A 263 10.76 -2.76 -5.16
N LEU A 264 11.05 -3.20 -6.39
CA LEU A 264 10.32 -4.27 -7.05
C LEU A 264 10.94 -5.62 -6.67
N LYS A 265 10.10 -6.61 -6.40
CA LYS A 265 10.57 -7.93 -5.99
C LYS A 265 10.87 -8.81 -7.20
N PRO A 266 12.09 -9.33 -7.33
CA PRO A 266 12.40 -10.32 -8.37
C PRO A 266 11.81 -11.71 -8.06
N TYR A 267 11.55 -12.00 -6.77
CA TYR A 267 11.05 -13.29 -6.30
C TYR A 267 9.71 -13.15 -5.55
N SER A 268 8.79 -14.09 -5.80
CA SER A 268 7.46 -14.17 -5.18
C SER A 268 7.52 -14.74 -3.75
N CYS A 269 8.13 -13.98 -2.84
CA CYS A 269 8.25 -14.34 -1.42
C CYS A 269 8.54 -13.10 -0.56
N CYS A 270 8.60 -13.28 0.76
CA CYS A 270 8.98 -12.23 1.69
C CYS A 270 10.35 -11.62 1.34
N HIS A 271 10.43 -10.30 1.26
CA HIS A 271 11.66 -9.59 0.85
C HIS A 271 12.85 -9.88 1.78
N LEU A 272 12.59 -10.20 3.06
CA LEU A 272 13.64 -10.46 4.04
C LEU A 272 14.52 -11.68 3.73
N ILE A 273 14.11 -12.57 2.81
CA ILE A 273 14.92 -13.73 2.40
C ILE A 273 15.58 -13.55 1.03
N HIS A 274 15.37 -12.44 0.32
CA HIS A 274 15.91 -12.24 -1.03
C HIS A 274 17.43 -12.19 -1.05
N ALA A 275 18.06 -11.57 -0.04
CA ALA A 275 19.51 -11.55 0.08
C ALA A 275 20.14 -12.97 0.17
N ALA A 276 19.39 -13.95 0.71
CA ALA A 276 19.85 -15.33 0.74
C ALA A 276 19.75 -16.01 -0.63
N PHE A 277 18.77 -15.64 -1.47
CA PHE A 277 18.68 -16.09 -2.86
C PHE A 277 19.79 -15.47 -3.71
N ASP A 278 20.03 -14.16 -3.57
CA ASP A 278 21.12 -13.49 -4.27
C ASP A 278 22.48 -14.13 -3.92
N ALA A 279 22.71 -14.44 -2.63
CA ALA A 279 23.93 -15.11 -2.19
C ALA A 279 24.05 -16.54 -2.75
N LEU A 280 22.93 -17.25 -2.89
CA LEU A 280 22.91 -18.58 -3.51
C LEU A 280 23.24 -18.49 -5.01
N ASP A 281 22.71 -17.51 -5.72
CA ASP A 281 22.99 -17.30 -7.14
C ASP A 281 24.47 -16.94 -7.35
N VAL A 282 25.05 -16.06 -6.53
CA VAL A 282 26.50 -15.75 -6.54
C VAL A 282 27.34 -17.01 -6.32
N ALA A 283 26.99 -17.86 -5.35
CA ALA A 283 27.72 -19.09 -5.09
C ALA A 283 27.66 -20.08 -6.28
N ARG A 284 26.52 -20.13 -6.99
CA ARG A 284 26.33 -20.96 -8.18
C ARG A 284 27.09 -20.43 -9.40
N ASP A 285 27.26 -19.11 -9.49
CA ASP A 285 28.08 -18.48 -10.53
C ASP A 285 29.59 -18.77 -10.32
N GLU A 286 30.04 -18.89 -9.07
CA GLU A 286 31.42 -19.28 -8.75
C GLU A 286 31.69 -20.78 -8.98
N ARG A 287 30.69 -21.62 -8.71
CA ARG A 287 30.77 -23.07 -8.90
C ARG A 287 29.39 -23.64 -9.19
N GLU A 288 29.25 -24.36 -10.29
CA GLU A 288 28.04 -25.12 -10.58
C GLU A 288 27.86 -26.27 -9.55
N PHE A 289 26.70 -26.32 -8.91
CA PHE A 289 26.28 -27.41 -8.02
C PHE A 289 24.76 -27.59 -8.07
N GLY A 290 24.31 -28.83 -7.88
CA GLY A 290 22.90 -29.20 -7.76
C GLY A 290 22.48 -29.45 -6.30
N PRO A 291 21.18 -29.64 -6.03
CA PRO A 291 20.68 -30.00 -4.69
C PRO A 291 21.38 -31.23 -4.08
N GLU A 292 21.76 -32.20 -4.92
CA GLU A 292 22.48 -33.42 -4.55
C GLU A 292 23.91 -33.18 -4.03
N ASP A 293 24.52 -32.05 -4.38
CA ASP A 293 25.86 -31.66 -3.94
C ASP A 293 25.88 -30.95 -2.58
N VAL A 294 24.70 -30.58 -2.05
CA VAL A 294 24.56 -29.74 -0.88
C VAL A 294 24.12 -30.56 0.33
N SER A 295 25.03 -30.72 1.31
CA SER A 295 24.72 -31.42 2.57
C SER A 295 23.98 -30.54 3.59
N ALA A 296 24.22 -29.22 3.57
CA ALA A 296 23.56 -28.24 4.45
C ALA A 296 23.69 -26.81 3.90
N ILE A 297 22.73 -25.94 4.25
CA ILE A 297 22.77 -24.49 4.00
C ILE A 297 22.61 -23.78 5.35
N THR A 298 23.52 -22.85 5.67
CA THR A 298 23.41 -21.97 6.84
C THR A 298 23.14 -20.56 6.37
N VAL A 299 21.98 -20.00 6.75
CA VAL A 299 21.59 -18.63 6.42
C VAL A 299 21.74 -17.75 7.65
N ALA A 300 22.62 -16.76 7.59
CA ALA A 300 22.74 -15.74 8.64
C ALA A 300 21.68 -14.65 8.46
N THR A 301 21.08 -14.21 9.55
CA THR A 301 20.09 -13.12 9.58
C THR A 301 20.49 -12.07 10.62
N ASN A 302 19.82 -10.92 10.64
CA ASN A 302 20.07 -9.87 11.63
C ASN A 302 19.81 -10.38 13.07
N SER A 303 20.56 -9.83 14.05
CA SER A 303 20.53 -10.28 15.45
C SER A 303 19.17 -10.17 16.13
N GLU A 304 18.30 -9.26 15.64
CA GLU A 304 16.91 -9.13 16.07
C GLU A 304 15.99 -9.19 14.85
N PRO A 305 15.26 -10.29 14.62
CA PRO A 305 14.33 -10.37 13.50
C PRO A 305 13.13 -9.46 13.76
N ILE A 306 12.94 -8.46 12.89
CA ILE A 306 11.78 -7.54 12.91
C ILE A 306 10.46 -8.33 12.78
N LEU A 307 10.49 -9.46 12.07
CA LEU A 307 9.36 -10.37 11.88
C LEU A 307 9.87 -11.82 11.98
N SER A 308 9.16 -12.66 12.73
CA SER A 308 9.34 -14.11 12.70
C SER A 308 8.09 -14.75 12.09
N HIS A 309 8.21 -15.35 10.91
CA HIS A 309 7.16 -16.21 10.37
C HIS A 309 7.32 -17.63 10.96
N ILE A 310 6.23 -18.38 11.11
CA ILE A 310 6.36 -19.84 11.23
C ILE A 310 6.98 -20.34 9.92
N GLY A 311 8.07 -21.10 10.05
CA GLY A 311 8.54 -22.05 9.06
C GLY A 311 8.08 -23.45 9.45
#